data_AF-A0A4R6G052-F1
#
_entry.id   AF-A0A4R6G052-F1
#
_cell.length_a   1.000
_cell.length_b   1.000
_cell.length_c   1.000
_cell.angle_alpha   90.00
_cell.angle_beta   90.00
_cell.angle_gamma   90.00
#
_symmetry.space_group_name_H-M   'P 1'
#
loop_
_entity.id
_entity.type
_entity.pdbx_description
1 polymer ?
#
loop_
_entity_poly.entity_id
_entity_poly.type
_entity_poly.pdbx_seq_one_letter_code
_entity_poly.pdbx_strand_id
1 'polypeptide(L)'
;MTSKQATLLLIRLSLGIIYLTSGLSKLAPEHLGNIIGPVGLEKAFSVYGIAIFIDITALIQILVGALCLSQRYAILGLVILFPLSVGIFIFTLVAGFGLTPIINALLLALLLYALVAEKEAVQKLVKFKIQGLRSSNPYLSYSNKKIPDLALILVCLTSVLSFLEGLILNLLATISFILFFINLFQRKDYLFLDYLILATFFLVSFIIVNAMVLNRFIPKAFYVVFFLIPIGFILYMARIIYWKLVSRNHK
;
A
#
# COMPACT_ATOMS: atom_id res chain seq x y z
N MET A 1 -6.36 0.12 20.26
CA MET A 1 -5.05 0.24 19.56
C MET A 1 -4.19 1.40 20.13
N THR A 2 -2.87 1.23 20.34
CA THR A 2 -1.94 2.31 20.76
C THR A 2 -1.58 3.24 19.60
N SER A 3 -1.06 4.45 19.89
CA SER A 3 -0.62 5.39 18.83
C SER A 3 0.45 4.80 17.92
N LYS A 4 1.46 4.10 18.48
CA LYS A 4 2.51 3.46 17.68
C LYS A 4 1.93 2.47 16.67
N GLN A 5 0.95 1.67 17.07
CA GLN A 5 0.32 0.69 16.20
C GLN A 5 -0.53 1.32 15.12
N ALA A 6 -1.26 2.39 15.44
CA ALA A 6 -2.02 3.16 14.45
C ALA A 6 -1.08 3.74 13.38
N THR A 7 0.04 4.34 13.79
CA THR A 7 1.06 4.85 12.87
C THR A 7 1.61 3.75 11.98
N LEU A 8 1.96 2.58 12.55
CA LEU A 8 2.50 1.46 11.77
C LEU A 8 1.48 0.89 10.79
N LEU A 9 0.21 0.81 11.18
CA LEU A 9 -0.87 0.39 10.28
C LEU A 9 -0.97 1.36 9.09
N LEU A 10 -1.03 2.66 9.34
CA LEU A 10 -1.12 3.66 8.29
C LEU A 10 0.09 3.63 7.36
N ILE A 11 1.32 3.52 7.89
CA ILE A 11 2.52 3.38 7.08
C ILE A 11 2.44 2.16 6.17
N ARG A 12 2.03 1.00 6.70
CA ARG A 12 1.87 -0.23 5.91
C ARG A 12 0.83 -0.09 4.82
N LEU A 13 -0.32 0.51 5.14
CA LEU A 13 -1.38 0.74 4.17
C LEU A 13 -0.90 1.72 3.08
N SER A 14 -0.25 2.82 3.45
CA SER A 14 0.34 3.77 2.50
C SER A 14 1.35 3.10 1.58
N LEU A 15 2.34 2.38 2.12
CA LEU A 15 3.31 1.64 1.32
C LEU A 15 2.60 0.62 0.42
N GLY A 16 1.65 -0.14 0.97
CA GLY A 16 0.87 -1.12 0.24
C GLY A 16 0.16 -0.55 -0.98
N ILE A 17 -0.59 0.56 -0.80
CA ILE A 17 -1.30 1.22 -1.90
C ILE A 17 -0.34 1.81 -2.92
N ILE A 18 0.69 2.52 -2.47
CA ILE A 18 1.64 3.19 -3.35
C ILE A 18 2.33 2.17 -4.27
N TYR A 19 2.86 1.08 -3.72
CA TYR A 19 3.54 0.07 -4.54
C TYR A 19 2.56 -0.75 -5.38
N LEU A 20 1.38 -1.11 -4.85
CA LEU A 20 0.39 -1.87 -5.61
C LEU A 20 -0.09 -1.09 -6.85
N THR A 21 -0.51 0.16 -6.67
CA THR A 21 -1.00 1.01 -7.76
C THR A 21 0.12 1.36 -8.76
N SER A 22 1.35 1.57 -8.28
CA SER A 22 2.50 1.80 -9.16
C SER A 22 2.84 0.57 -10.02
N GLY A 23 2.72 -0.65 -9.50
CA GLY A 23 2.94 -1.86 -10.28
C GLY A 23 1.77 -2.16 -11.24
N LEU A 24 0.53 -2.08 -10.76
CA LEU A 24 -0.66 -2.31 -11.57
C LEU A 24 -0.77 -1.34 -12.77
N SER A 25 -0.47 -0.06 -12.56
CA SER A 25 -0.47 0.93 -13.64
C SER A 25 0.65 0.72 -14.65
N LYS A 26 1.78 0.11 -14.29
CA LYS A 26 2.80 -0.26 -15.29
C LYS A 26 2.35 -1.38 -16.20
N LEU A 27 1.61 -2.35 -15.66
CA LEU A 27 1.04 -3.44 -16.46
C LEU A 27 -0.22 -3.01 -17.24
N ALA A 28 -0.94 -1.99 -16.76
CA ALA A 28 -2.18 -1.48 -17.38
C ALA A 28 -2.26 0.07 -17.37
N PRO A 29 -1.42 0.76 -18.17
CA PRO A 29 -1.21 2.22 -18.12
C PRO A 29 -2.44 3.10 -18.22
N GLU A 30 -3.38 2.70 -19.08
CA GLU A 30 -4.54 3.52 -19.44
C GLU A 30 -5.80 3.16 -18.66
N HIS A 31 -5.67 2.25 -17.68
CA HIS A 31 -6.81 1.58 -17.05
C HIS A 31 -6.80 1.74 -15.53
N LEU A 32 -5.63 1.82 -14.91
CA LEU A 32 -5.48 1.89 -13.46
C LEU A 32 -4.69 3.14 -13.08
N GLY A 33 -5.17 3.83 -12.04
CA GLY A 33 -4.48 5.02 -11.55
C GLY A 33 -3.19 4.69 -10.82
N ASN A 34 -2.35 5.71 -10.69
CA ASN A 34 -1.01 5.60 -10.14
C ASN A 34 -0.71 6.78 -9.20
N ILE A 35 0.07 6.52 -8.14
CA ILE A 35 0.57 7.56 -7.23
C ILE A 35 2.00 7.97 -7.59
N ILE A 36 2.86 7.00 -7.94
CA ILE A 36 4.30 7.24 -8.09
C ILE A 36 4.89 6.56 -9.33
N GLY A 37 5.94 7.19 -9.85
CA GLY A 37 6.72 6.70 -10.98
C GLY A 37 5.98 6.90 -12.30
N PRO A 38 6.63 7.39 -13.35
CA PRO A 38 5.98 7.50 -14.65
C PRO A 38 5.65 6.10 -15.20
N VAL A 39 4.59 6.06 -15.99
CA VAL A 39 4.16 4.89 -16.73
C VAL A 39 4.69 5.02 -18.16
N GLY A 40 5.02 3.91 -18.82
CA GLY A 40 5.55 3.93 -20.19
C GLY A 40 7.06 4.18 -20.28
N LEU A 41 7.81 3.92 -19.20
CA LEU A 41 9.26 4.14 -19.13
C LEU A 41 10.05 3.30 -20.13
N GLU A 42 9.54 2.12 -20.48
CA GLU A 42 10.11 1.23 -21.49
C GLU A 42 10.21 1.89 -22.87
N LYS A 43 9.34 2.86 -23.17
CA LYS A 43 9.42 3.64 -24.43
C LYS A 43 10.54 4.67 -24.40
N ALA A 44 10.94 5.13 -23.22
CA ALA A 44 12.01 6.11 -23.04
C ALA A 44 13.41 5.47 -23.07
N PHE A 45 13.51 4.20 -22.70
CA PHE A 45 14.75 3.44 -22.68
C PHE A 45 14.69 2.36 -23.76
N SER A 46 15.21 2.65 -24.96
CA SER A 46 15.20 1.79 -26.16
C SER A 46 15.97 0.47 -26.05
N VAL A 47 16.24 0.00 -24.84
CA VAL A 47 17.03 -1.20 -24.53
C VAL A 47 16.10 -2.29 -23.98
N TYR A 48 16.00 -3.41 -24.70
CA TYR A 48 15.14 -4.54 -24.35
C TYR A 48 15.30 -5.03 -22.89
N GLY A 49 16.53 -5.03 -22.36
CA GLY A 49 16.81 -5.41 -20.98
C GLY A 49 16.17 -4.48 -19.93
N ILE A 50 16.00 -3.19 -20.25
CA ILE A 50 15.37 -2.22 -19.35
C ILE A 50 13.84 -2.44 -19.31
N ALA A 51 13.23 -2.80 -20.44
CA ALA A 51 11.81 -3.15 -20.48
C ALA A 51 11.50 -4.36 -19.58
N ILE A 52 12.27 -5.45 -19.70
CA ILE A 52 12.13 -6.62 -18.83
C ILE A 52 12.31 -6.25 -17.35
N PHE A 53 13.31 -5.42 -17.04
CA PHE A 53 13.55 -4.95 -15.67
C PHE A 53 12.35 -4.17 -15.12
N ILE A 54 11.72 -3.31 -15.92
CA ILE A 54 10.53 -2.54 -15.54
C ILE A 54 9.34 -3.47 -15.27
N ASP A 55 9.10 -4.46 -16.12
CA ASP A 55 7.99 -5.41 -15.98
C ASP A 55 8.16 -6.30 -14.73
N ILE A 56 9.36 -6.82 -14.50
CA ILE A 56 9.68 -7.58 -13.29
C ILE A 56 9.50 -6.70 -12.06
N THR A 57 9.98 -5.46 -12.12
CA THR A 57 9.78 -4.49 -11.04
C THR A 57 8.29 -4.28 -10.77
N ALA A 58 7.47 -4.11 -11.81
CA ALA A 58 6.02 -3.95 -11.68
C ALA A 58 5.35 -5.15 -11.00
N LEU A 59 5.72 -6.38 -11.38
CA LEU A 59 5.18 -7.60 -10.76
C LEU A 59 5.56 -7.70 -9.28
N ILE A 60 6.82 -7.40 -8.93
CA ILE A 60 7.25 -7.42 -7.53
C ILE A 60 6.55 -6.29 -6.76
N GLN A 61 6.37 -5.11 -7.33
CA GLN A 61 5.62 -3.99 -6.73
C GLN A 61 4.17 -4.38 -6.41
N ILE A 62 3.50 -5.09 -7.33
CA ILE A 62 2.15 -5.63 -7.10
C ILE A 62 2.14 -6.62 -5.95
N LEU A 63 3.05 -7.59 -5.98
CA LEU A 63 3.14 -8.62 -4.94
C LEU A 63 3.33 -7.99 -3.56
N VAL A 64 4.36 -7.16 -3.38
CA VAL A 64 4.66 -6.57 -2.07
C VAL A 64 3.57 -5.60 -1.62
N GLY A 65 2.97 -4.85 -2.55
CA GLY A 65 1.85 -3.97 -2.27
C GLY A 65 0.65 -4.74 -1.71
N ALA A 66 0.27 -5.83 -2.38
CA ALA A 66 -0.84 -6.69 -1.97
C ALA A 66 -0.56 -7.40 -0.63
N LEU A 67 0.67 -7.90 -0.41
CA LEU A 67 1.06 -8.50 0.87
C LEU A 67 0.97 -7.49 2.02
N CYS A 68 1.42 -6.24 1.82
CA CYS A 68 1.29 -5.16 2.81
C CYS A 68 -0.18 -4.86 3.18
N LEU A 69 -1.09 -4.89 2.20
CA LEU A 69 -2.52 -4.62 2.43
C LEU A 69 -3.28 -5.77 3.05
N SER A 70 -2.85 -7.01 2.79
CA SER A 70 -3.50 -8.23 3.29
C SER A 70 -3.62 -8.27 4.82
N GLN A 71 -2.84 -7.45 5.54
CA GLN A 71 -2.54 -7.52 6.97
C GLN A 71 -1.79 -8.82 7.31
N ARG A 72 -2.27 -9.96 6.82
CA ARG A 72 -1.76 -11.30 7.09
C ARG A 72 -0.30 -11.48 6.77
N TYR A 73 0.08 -11.06 5.58
CA TYR A 73 1.42 -11.25 5.07
C TYR A 73 2.20 -9.94 5.07
N ALA A 74 1.78 -8.93 5.85
CA ALA A 74 2.36 -7.60 5.79
C ALA A 74 3.85 -7.58 6.17
N ILE A 75 4.29 -8.41 7.13
CA ILE A 75 5.72 -8.50 7.48
C ILE A 75 6.54 -9.05 6.31
N LEU A 76 6.04 -10.09 5.63
CA LEU A 76 6.69 -10.63 4.44
C LEU A 76 6.74 -9.57 3.34
N GLY A 77 5.64 -8.84 3.13
CA GLY A 77 5.57 -7.71 2.21
C GLY A 77 6.63 -6.66 2.50
N LEU A 78 6.77 -6.22 3.75
CA LEU A 78 7.79 -5.23 4.15
C LEU A 78 9.22 -5.73 3.93
N VAL A 79 9.50 -6.99 4.22
CA VAL A 79 10.84 -7.57 4.05
C VAL A 79 11.23 -7.66 2.57
N ILE A 80 10.31 -8.11 1.71
CA ILE A 80 10.56 -8.17 0.25
C ILE A 80 10.59 -6.76 -0.36
N LEU A 81 9.80 -5.83 0.18
CA LEU A 81 9.77 -4.45 -0.29
C LEU A 81 11.11 -3.73 -0.07
N PHE A 82 11.89 -4.10 0.94
CA PHE A 82 13.15 -3.42 1.25
C PHE A 82 14.17 -3.44 0.09
N PRO A 83 14.61 -4.59 -0.44
CA PRO A 83 15.53 -4.60 -1.58
C PRO A 83 14.93 -3.93 -2.82
N LEU A 84 13.61 -4.07 -3.05
CA LEU A 84 12.93 -3.41 -4.16
C LEU A 84 12.98 -1.88 -4.05
N SER A 85 12.66 -1.32 -2.88
CA SER A 85 12.69 0.12 -2.61
C SER A 85 14.10 0.70 -2.74
N VAL A 86 15.12 -0.02 -2.28
CA VAL A 86 16.53 0.38 -2.47
C VAL A 86 16.88 0.42 -3.96
N GLY A 87 16.50 -0.62 -4.72
CA GLY A 87 16.72 -0.67 -6.16
C GLY A 87 16.04 0.49 -6.90
N ILE A 88 14.77 0.75 -6.60
CA ILE A 88 14.00 1.87 -7.20
C ILE A 88 14.63 3.22 -6.83
N PHE A 89 15.04 3.41 -5.57
CA PHE A 89 15.70 4.64 -5.14
C PHE A 89 17.00 4.88 -5.93
N ILE A 90 17.89 3.89 -5.99
CA ILE A 90 19.16 3.98 -6.74
C ILE A 90 18.89 4.24 -8.22
N PHE A 91 17.96 3.49 -8.83
CA PHE A 91 17.60 3.66 -10.24
C PHE A 91 17.12 5.08 -10.52
N THR A 92 16.18 5.60 -9.74
CA THR A 92 15.65 6.96 -9.96
C THR A 92 16.69 8.05 -9.73
N LEU A 93 17.62 7.84 -8.79
CA LEU A 93 18.74 8.75 -8.54
C LEU A 93 19.71 8.79 -9.73
N VAL A 94 20.13 7.61 -10.20
CA VAL A 94 21.11 7.48 -11.29
C VAL A 94 20.52 7.92 -12.64
N ALA A 95 19.25 7.60 -12.89
CA ALA A 95 18.59 7.95 -14.13
C ALA A 95 18.12 9.43 -14.20
N GLY A 96 18.41 10.23 -13.17
CA GLY A 96 18.18 11.68 -13.19
C GLY A 96 16.70 12.09 -13.10
N PHE A 97 15.86 11.27 -12.46
CA PHE A 97 14.46 11.63 -12.25
C PHE A 97 14.42 12.77 -11.23
N GLY A 98 13.75 13.90 -11.53
CA GLY A 98 13.81 15.11 -10.68
C GLY A 98 13.43 14.90 -9.21
N LEU A 99 12.14 15.02 -8.86
CA LEU A 99 11.68 14.89 -7.47
C LEU A 99 11.47 13.43 -7.02
N THR A 100 11.44 12.47 -7.95
CA THR A 100 11.15 11.06 -7.67
C THR A 100 12.10 10.40 -6.67
N PRO A 101 13.43 10.64 -6.70
CA PRO A 101 14.37 10.09 -5.71
C PRO A 101 14.08 10.55 -4.29
N ILE A 102 13.64 11.81 -4.11
CA ILE A 102 13.29 12.36 -2.80
C ILE A 102 12.04 11.65 -2.25
N ILE A 103 11.03 11.44 -3.10
CA ILE A 103 9.83 10.68 -2.73
C ILE A 103 10.21 9.25 -2.36
N ASN A 104 11.05 8.59 -3.16
CA ASN A 104 11.50 7.22 -2.90
C ASN A 104 12.35 7.11 -1.62
N ALA A 105 13.17 8.12 -1.30
CA ALA A 105 13.91 8.19 -0.05
C ALA A 105 12.98 8.29 1.17
N LEU A 106 11.91 9.09 1.07
CA LEU A 106 10.89 9.17 2.12
C LEU A 106 10.17 7.82 2.30
N LEU A 107 9.79 7.15 1.22
CA LEU A 107 9.15 5.83 1.29
C LEU A 107 10.10 4.78 1.88
N LEU A 108 11.38 4.82 1.53
CA LEU A 108 12.40 3.96 2.11
C LEU A 108 12.59 4.24 3.61
N ALA A 109 12.56 5.50 4.04
CA ALA A 109 12.63 5.87 5.46
C ALA A 109 11.42 5.35 6.24
N LEU A 110 10.21 5.46 5.68
CA LEU A 110 8.98 4.91 6.28
C LEU A 110 9.04 3.38 6.37
N LEU A 111 9.57 2.73 5.35
CA LEU A 111 9.79 1.28 5.33
C LEU A 111 10.79 0.84 6.39
N LEU A 112 11.93 1.52 6.50
CA LEU A 112 12.94 1.27 7.54
C LEU A 112 12.35 1.44 8.94
N TYR A 113 11.57 2.52 9.16
CA TYR A 113 10.86 2.71 10.42
C TYR A 113 9.90 1.54 10.71
N ALA A 114 9.11 1.09 9.74
CA ALA A 114 8.18 -0.02 9.91
C ALA A 114 8.91 -1.34 10.23
N LEU A 115 10.04 -1.62 9.58
CA LEU A 115 10.87 -2.81 9.84
C LEU A 115 11.49 -2.78 11.24
N VAL A 116 12.07 -1.64 11.65
CA VAL A 116 12.66 -1.47 12.98
C VAL A 116 11.60 -1.59 14.08
N ALA A 117 10.44 -0.99 13.87
CA ALA A 117 9.35 -1.03 14.84
C ALA A 117 8.78 -2.45 15.03
N GLU A 118 8.97 -3.34 14.05
CA GLU A 118 8.50 -4.72 14.04
C GLU A 118 9.66 -5.73 14.02
N LYS A 119 10.82 -5.32 14.55
CA LYS A 119 12.08 -6.11 14.55
C LYS A 119 11.91 -7.55 15.01
N GLU A 120 11.04 -7.81 16.00
CA GLU A 120 10.82 -9.15 16.53
C GLU A 120 10.12 -10.06 15.51
N ALA A 121 9.12 -9.52 14.80
CA ALA A 121 8.41 -10.26 13.75
C ALA A 121 9.35 -10.52 12.57
N VAL A 122 10.15 -9.52 12.19
CA VAL A 122 11.18 -9.64 11.14
C VAL A 122 12.21 -10.70 11.51
N GLN A 123 12.77 -10.68 12.72
CA GLN A 123 13.75 -11.68 13.17
C GLN A 123 13.19 -13.10 13.17
N LYS A 124 11.92 -13.28 13.55
CA LYS A 124 11.27 -14.60 13.52
C LYS A 124 11.10 -15.12 12.09
N LEU A 125 10.73 -14.24 11.15
CA LEU A 125 10.59 -14.57 9.74
C LEU A 125 11.95 -14.96 9.11
N VAL A 126 12.99 -14.15 9.35
CA VAL A 126 14.36 -14.40 8.83
C VAL A 126 14.95 -15.69 9.38
N LYS A 127 14.65 -16.05 10.64
CA LYS A 127 15.09 -17.31 11.25
C LYS A 127 14.27 -18.53 10.80
N PHE A 128 13.42 -18.39 9.78
CA PHE A 128 12.53 -19.44 9.25
C PHE A 128 11.73 -20.21 10.30
N LYS A 129 11.51 -19.59 11.48
CA LYS A 129 10.59 -20.17 12.46
C LYS A 129 9.21 -19.99 11.83
N ILE A 130 8.50 -21.07 11.53
CA ILE A 130 7.15 -21.02 10.92
C ILE A 130 6.19 -20.13 11.74
N GLN A 131 6.44 -20.03 13.05
CA GLN A 131 5.76 -19.08 13.95
C GLN A 131 5.99 -17.60 13.62
N GLY A 132 7.00 -17.24 12.83
CA GLY A 132 7.37 -15.90 12.36
C GLY A 132 6.61 -15.41 11.13
N LEU A 133 5.89 -16.30 10.43
CA LEU A 133 4.85 -15.90 9.47
C LEU A 133 3.61 -15.34 10.19
N ARG A 134 3.49 -15.58 11.51
CA ARG A 134 2.49 -15.00 12.39
C ARG A 134 3.17 -13.90 13.19
N SER A 135 2.76 -12.66 13.01
CA SER A 135 3.29 -11.58 13.84
C SER A 135 3.03 -11.86 15.32
N SER A 136 4.01 -11.56 16.18
CA SER A 136 3.80 -11.52 17.64
C SER A 136 2.91 -10.38 18.10
N ASN A 137 2.47 -9.52 17.19
CA ASN A 137 1.66 -8.36 17.51
C ASN A 137 0.17 -8.77 17.57
N PRO A 138 -0.53 -8.64 18.73
CA PRO A 138 -1.94 -9.04 18.88
C PRO A 138 -2.91 -8.32 17.92
N TYR A 139 -2.45 -7.28 17.21
CA TYR A 139 -3.18 -6.53 16.18
C TYR A 139 -3.26 -7.26 14.84
N LEU A 140 -2.63 -8.42 14.74
CA LEU A 140 -2.76 -9.35 13.62
C LEU A 140 -3.70 -10.53 13.96
N SER A 141 -4.52 -10.39 15.01
CA SER A 141 -5.70 -11.25 15.22
C SER A 141 -6.74 -10.97 14.13
N TYR A 142 -6.68 -11.74 13.06
CA TYR A 142 -7.58 -11.62 11.90
C TYR A 142 -9.01 -11.99 12.28
N SER A 143 -9.97 -11.13 11.92
CA SER A 143 -11.40 -11.45 12.05
C SER A 143 -11.79 -12.57 11.09
N ASN A 144 -11.37 -12.49 9.82
CA ASN A 144 -11.68 -13.50 8.81
C ASN A 144 -10.45 -13.79 7.91
N LYS A 145 -9.96 -15.04 7.95
CA LYS A 145 -8.76 -15.45 7.20
C LYS A 145 -8.99 -15.56 5.68
N LYS A 146 -10.24 -15.76 5.24
CA LYS A 146 -10.56 -16.02 3.82
C LYS A 146 -10.60 -14.74 2.98
N ILE A 147 -11.01 -13.61 3.57
CA ILE A 147 -11.19 -12.35 2.85
C ILE A 147 -9.86 -11.82 2.27
N PRO A 148 -8.76 -11.74 3.03
CA PRO A 148 -7.48 -11.29 2.48
C PRO A 148 -6.90 -12.25 1.43
N ASP A 149 -7.11 -13.56 1.60
CA ASP A 149 -6.64 -14.56 0.62
C ASP A 149 -7.40 -14.39 -0.72
N LEU A 150 -8.72 -14.15 -0.67
CA LEU A 150 -9.51 -13.81 -1.87
C LEU A 150 -9.05 -12.51 -2.53
N ALA A 151 -8.76 -11.47 -1.73
CA ALA A 151 -8.23 -10.20 -2.25
C ALA A 151 -6.90 -10.41 -2.98
N LEU A 152 -6.00 -11.22 -2.43
CA LEU A 152 -4.72 -11.58 -3.08
C LEU A 152 -4.93 -12.35 -4.39
N ILE A 153 -5.88 -13.28 -4.42
CA ILE A 153 -6.24 -14.01 -5.64
C ILE A 153 -6.73 -13.03 -6.71
N LEU A 154 -7.59 -12.07 -6.35
CA LEU A 154 -8.07 -11.06 -7.29
C LEU A 154 -6.95 -10.16 -7.81
N VAL A 155 -6.01 -9.71 -6.95
CA VAL A 155 -4.84 -8.94 -7.42
C VAL A 155 -3.99 -9.76 -8.39
N CYS A 156 -3.74 -11.03 -8.08
CA CYS A 156 -3.01 -11.94 -8.97
C CYS A 156 -3.74 -12.07 -10.32
N LEU A 157 -5.07 -12.25 -10.28
CA LEU A 157 -5.91 -12.32 -11.47
C LEU A 157 -5.86 -11.02 -12.28
N THR A 158 -5.93 -9.85 -11.65
CA THR A 158 -5.76 -8.54 -12.32
C THR A 158 -4.41 -8.45 -13.03
N SER A 159 -3.36 -8.99 -12.42
CA SER A 159 -2.00 -8.94 -12.98
C SER A 159 -1.86 -9.87 -14.19
N VAL A 160 -2.41 -11.08 -14.10
CA VAL A 160 -2.39 -12.06 -15.22
C VAL A 160 -3.24 -11.56 -16.38
N LEU A 161 -4.39 -10.95 -16.08
CA LEU A 161 -5.33 -10.46 -17.08
C LEU A 161 -5.02 -9.04 -17.57
N SER A 162 -3.85 -8.47 -17.25
CA SER A 162 -3.53 -7.05 -17.55
C SER A 162 -3.59 -6.68 -19.04
N PHE A 163 -3.61 -7.67 -19.93
CA PHE A 163 -3.81 -7.53 -21.38
C PHE A 163 -5.27 -7.37 -21.81
N LEU A 164 -6.24 -7.55 -20.91
CA LEU A 164 -7.68 -7.42 -21.18
C LEU A 164 -8.17 -5.96 -21.13
N GLU A 165 -9.45 -5.77 -21.48
CA GLU A 165 -10.12 -4.48 -21.42
C GLU A 165 -10.06 -3.80 -20.04
N GLY A 166 -9.89 -2.48 -20.07
CA GLY A 166 -9.68 -1.68 -18.87
C GLY A 166 -10.80 -1.71 -17.82
N LEU A 167 -12.05 -1.95 -18.22
CA LEU A 167 -13.18 -1.99 -17.28
C LEU A 167 -13.11 -3.23 -16.38
N ILE A 168 -12.76 -4.39 -16.95
CA ILE A 168 -12.62 -5.64 -16.18
C ILE A 168 -11.47 -5.50 -15.18
N LEU A 169 -10.34 -4.96 -15.61
CA LEU A 169 -9.17 -4.73 -14.75
C LEU A 169 -9.47 -3.79 -13.60
N ASN A 170 -10.16 -2.69 -13.89
CA ASN A 170 -10.56 -1.73 -12.89
C ASN A 170 -11.54 -2.31 -11.86
N LEU A 171 -12.51 -3.13 -12.30
CA LEU A 171 -13.42 -3.85 -11.40
C LEU A 171 -12.68 -4.83 -10.50
N LEU A 172 -11.79 -5.68 -11.06
CA LEU A 172 -11.02 -6.64 -10.29
C LEU A 172 -10.12 -5.95 -9.25
N ALA A 173 -9.40 -4.90 -9.66
CA ALA A 173 -8.60 -4.09 -8.75
C ALA A 173 -9.47 -3.47 -7.65
N THR A 174 -10.59 -2.84 -8.00
CA THR A 174 -11.49 -2.21 -7.03
C THR A 174 -12.07 -3.21 -6.03
N ILE A 175 -12.54 -4.38 -6.49
CA ILE A 175 -13.07 -5.42 -5.60
C ILE A 175 -11.97 -5.92 -4.66
N SER A 176 -10.75 -6.16 -5.16
CA SER A 176 -9.63 -6.59 -4.31
C SER A 176 -9.32 -5.58 -3.20
N PHE A 177 -9.36 -4.28 -3.53
CA PHE A 177 -9.20 -3.21 -2.56
C PHE A 177 -10.33 -3.21 -1.52
N ILE A 178 -11.59 -3.26 -1.96
CA ILE A 178 -12.74 -3.33 -1.05
C ILE A 178 -12.58 -4.49 -0.07
N LEU A 179 -12.15 -5.67 -0.52
CA LEU A 179 -11.92 -6.83 0.35
C LEU A 179 -10.81 -6.59 1.38
N PHE A 180 -9.68 -5.96 1.00
CA PHE A 180 -8.63 -5.59 1.96
C PHE A 180 -9.19 -4.67 3.07
N PHE A 181 -10.04 -3.71 2.71
CA PHE A 181 -10.62 -2.78 3.68
C PHE A 181 -11.75 -3.38 4.51
N ILE A 182 -12.60 -4.25 3.95
CA ILE A 182 -13.61 -4.99 4.73
C ILE A 182 -12.93 -5.73 5.90
N ASN A 183 -11.80 -6.38 5.63
CA ASN A 183 -11.04 -7.06 6.68
C ASN A 183 -10.51 -6.09 7.77
N LEU A 184 -10.16 -4.86 7.41
CA LEU A 184 -9.78 -3.81 8.38
C LEU A 184 -10.97 -3.36 9.23
N PHE A 185 -12.12 -3.09 8.61
CA PHE A 185 -13.32 -2.61 9.31
C PHE A 185 -13.95 -3.63 10.25
N GLN A 186 -13.69 -4.93 10.05
CA GLN A 186 -14.18 -5.99 10.94
C GLN A 186 -13.49 -6.05 12.31
N ARG A 187 -12.44 -5.27 12.53
CA ARG A 187 -11.72 -5.24 13.81
C ARG A 187 -12.52 -4.50 14.86
N LYS A 188 -12.62 -5.07 16.08
CA LYS A 188 -13.39 -4.51 17.19
C LYS A 188 -12.57 -3.65 18.17
N ASP A 189 -11.24 -3.65 18.03
CA ASP A 189 -10.32 -2.96 18.94
C ASP A 189 -9.98 -1.51 18.52
N TYR A 190 -10.72 -1.00 17.55
CA TYR A 190 -10.61 0.34 16.99
C TYR A 190 -11.47 1.34 17.75
N LEU A 191 -10.90 2.52 17.96
CA LEU A 191 -11.66 3.69 18.38
C LEU A 191 -12.49 4.20 17.21
N PHE A 192 -13.53 4.98 17.49
CA PHE A 192 -14.30 5.65 16.46
C PHE A 192 -13.42 6.48 15.50
N LEU A 193 -12.42 7.20 16.04
CA LEU A 193 -11.44 7.93 15.24
C LEU A 193 -10.60 7.03 14.32
N ASP A 194 -10.27 5.81 14.74
CA ASP A 194 -9.52 4.87 13.90
C ASP A 194 -10.37 4.46 12.68
N TYR A 195 -11.68 4.26 12.85
CA TYR A 195 -12.58 3.99 11.73
C TYR A 195 -12.72 5.17 10.75
N LEU A 196 -12.80 6.40 11.26
CA LEU A 196 -12.86 7.59 10.40
C LEU A 196 -11.58 7.74 9.59
N ILE A 197 -10.41 7.56 10.20
CA ILE A 197 -9.12 7.59 9.50
C ILE A 197 -9.08 6.51 8.41
N LEU A 198 -9.51 5.29 8.73
CA LEU A 198 -9.54 4.19 7.76
C LEU A 198 -10.55 4.44 6.63
N ALA A 199 -11.69 5.07 6.91
CA ALA A 199 -12.66 5.45 5.89
C ALA A 199 -12.12 6.52 4.95
N THR A 200 -11.46 7.55 5.48
CA THR A 200 -10.78 8.56 4.66
C THR A 200 -9.68 7.92 3.81
N PHE A 201 -8.86 7.05 4.41
CA PHE A 201 -7.80 6.35 3.69
C PHE A 201 -8.37 5.41 2.60
N PHE A 202 -9.49 4.73 2.87
CA PHE A 202 -10.21 3.92 1.89
C PHE A 202 -10.67 4.77 0.71
N LEU A 203 -11.33 5.91 0.96
CA LEU A 203 -11.80 6.81 -0.09
C LEU A 203 -10.65 7.33 -0.97
N VAL A 204 -9.55 7.74 -0.36
CA VAL A 204 -8.33 8.15 -1.08
C VAL A 204 -7.84 7.01 -1.97
N SER A 205 -7.70 5.81 -1.41
CA SER A 205 -7.23 4.62 -2.14
C SER A 205 -8.16 4.24 -3.30
N PHE A 206 -9.48 4.31 -3.06
CA PHE A 206 -10.51 4.03 -4.05
C PHE A 206 -10.44 5.01 -5.22
N ILE A 207 -10.31 6.31 -4.95
CA ILE A 207 -10.18 7.33 -6.00
C ILE A 207 -8.90 7.10 -6.80
N ILE A 208 -7.80 6.76 -6.15
CA ILE A 208 -6.52 6.51 -6.82
C ILE A 208 -6.61 5.32 -7.76
N VAL A 209 -7.10 4.16 -7.29
CA VAL A 209 -7.25 2.96 -8.15
C VAL A 209 -8.14 3.27 -9.36
N ASN A 210 -9.20 4.03 -9.13
CA ASN A 210 -10.19 4.37 -10.14
C ASN A 210 -9.91 5.67 -10.89
N ALA A 211 -8.74 6.28 -10.73
CA ALA A 211 -8.49 7.63 -11.22
C ALA A 211 -8.72 7.75 -12.75
N MET A 212 -8.26 6.76 -13.52
CA MET A 212 -8.41 6.74 -14.98
C MET A 212 -9.87 6.65 -15.42
N VAL A 213 -10.68 5.84 -14.73
CA VAL A 213 -12.11 5.69 -15.03
C VAL A 213 -12.89 6.91 -14.54
N LEU A 214 -12.66 7.35 -13.30
CA LEU A 214 -13.33 8.50 -12.70
C LEU A 214 -13.09 9.78 -13.50
N ASN A 215 -11.87 10.03 -13.98
CA ASN A 215 -11.56 11.25 -14.71
C ASN A 215 -12.22 11.30 -16.11
N ARG A 216 -12.66 10.16 -16.66
CA ARG A 216 -13.48 10.12 -17.90
C ARG A 216 -14.91 10.61 -17.66
N PHE A 217 -15.47 10.33 -16.49
CA PHE A 217 -16.86 10.69 -16.15
C PHE A 217 -16.96 12.04 -15.44
N ILE A 218 -16.02 12.31 -14.54
CA ILE A 218 -15.97 13.51 -13.71
C ILE A 218 -14.55 14.07 -13.85
N PRO A 219 -14.34 15.01 -14.80
CA PRO A 219 -13.06 15.69 -14.94
C PRO A 219 -12.65 16.27 -13.59
N LYS A 220 -11.38 16.12 -13.23
CA LYS A 220 -10.83 16.61 -11.96
C LYS A 220 -11.30 15.85 -10.70
N ALA A 221 -11.98 14.70 -10.83
CA ALA A 221 -12.33 13.87 -9.68
C ALA A 221 -11.12 13.47 -8.83
N PHE A 222 -9.96 13.27 -9.46
CA PHE A 222 -8.71 12.96 -8.75
C PHE A 222 -8.32 14.04 -7.74
N TYR A 223 -8.65 15.33 -7.98
CA TYR A 223 -8.26 16.40 -7.07
C TYR A 223 -8.94 16.33 -5.70
N VAL A 224 -10.03 15.56 -5.57
CA VAL A 224 -10.66 15.26 -4.27
C VAL A 224 -9.65 14.62 -3.30
N VAL A 225 -8.68 13.86 -3.81
CA VAL A 225 -7.61 13.27 -2.99
C VAL A 225 -6.82 14.35 -2.24
N PHE A 226 -6.54 15.50 -2.86
CA PHE A 226 -5.80 16.59 -2.21
C PHE A 226 -6.56 17.25 -1.07
N PHE A 227 -7.89 17.11 -1.02
CA PHE A 227 -8.70 17.56 0.12
C PHE A 227 -8.82 16.48 1.20
N LEU A 228 -8.93 15.20 0.80
CA LEU A 228 -9.07 14.09 1.74
C LEU A 228 -7.79 13.78 2.52
N ILE A 229 -6.60 13.97 1.93
CA ILE A 229 -5.32 13.72 2.61
C ILE A 229 -5.16 14.63 3.86
N PRO A 230 -5.33 15.96 3.76
CA PRO A 230 -5.31 16.84 4.94
C PRO A 230 -6.34 16.46 6.01
N ILE A 231 -7.56 16.09 5.61
CA ILE A 231 -8.61 15.64 6.54
C ILE A 231 -8.14 14.40 7.31
N GLY A 232 -7.60 13.40 6.59
CA GLY A 232 -7.05 12.19 7.20
C GLY A 232 -5.92 12.50 8.19
N PHE A 233 -5.05 13.46 7.86
CA PHE A 233 -3.98 13.92 8.75
C PHE A 233 -4.51 14.60 10.01
N ILE A 234 -5.51 15.48 9.89
CA ILE A 234 -6.15 16.14 11.04
C ILE A 234 -6.80 15.10 11.97
N LEU A 235 -7.52 14.13 11.40
CA LEU A 235 -8.12 13.03 12.17
C LEU A 235 -7.06 12.20 12.91
N TYR A 236 -5.95 11.90 12.24
CA TYR A 236 -4.82 11.21 12.84
C TYR A 236 -4.18 12.00 14.00
N MET A 237 -4.00 13.31 13.84
CA MET A 237 -3.49 14.17 14.90
C MET A 237 -4.44 14.23 16.10
N ALA A 238 -5.75 14.40 15.86
CA ALA A 238 -6.77 14.35 16.90
C ALA A 238 -6.73 13.01 17.66
N ARG A 239 -6.54 11.90 16.94
CA ARG A 239 -6.41 10.55 17.51
C ARG A 239 -5.16 10.38 18.38
N ILE A 240 -4.02 10.96 18.00
CA ILE A 240 -2.81 10.95 18.85
C ILE A 240 -3.05 11.74 20.14
N ILE A 241 -3.62 12.94 20.03
CA ILE A 241 -3.91 13.82 21.18
C ILE A 241 -4.86 13.11 22.15
N TYR A 242 -5.96 12.54 21.63
CA TYR A 242 -6.90 11.75 22.42
C TYR A 242 -6.21 10.63 23.20
N TRP A 243 -5.37 9.83 22.53
CA TRP A 243 -4.66 8.74 23.20
C TRP A 243 -3.72 9.23 24.29
N LYS A 244 -3.03 10.35 24.07
CA LYS A 244 -2.15 10.97 25.07
C LYS A 244 -2.94 11.44 26.30
N LEU A 245 -4.13 12.02 26.12
CA LEU A 245 -5.00 12.45 27.21
C LEU A 245 -5.52 11.26 28.03
N VAL A 246 -6.04 10.22 27.37
CA VAL A 246 -6.55 9.02 28.05
C VAL A 246 -5.43 8.29 28.79
N SER A 247 -4.23 8.19 28.22
CA SER A 247 -3.09 7.51 28.85
C SER A 247 -2.56 8.21 30.11
N ARG A 248 -2.83 9.51 30.29
CA ARG A 248 -2.45 10.26 31.50
C ARG A 248 -3.40 10.00 32.67
N ASN A 249 -4.67 9.70 32.41
CA ASN A 249 -5.68 9.47 33.44
C ASN A 249 -5.60 8.07 34.08
N HIS A 250 -4.72 7.19 33.57
CA HIS A 250 -4.52 5.83 34.05
C HIS A 250 -3.10 5.59 34.62
N LYS A 251 -2.39 6.67 34.95
CA LYS A 251 -1.15 6.65 35.74
C LYS A 251 -1.41 7.31 37.08
#